data_AF-A0A1Y2DN87-F1
#
_entry.id   AF-A0A1Y2DN87-F1
#
_cell.length_a   1.000
_cell.length_b   1.000
_cell.length_c   1.000
_cell.angle_alpha   90.00
_cell.angle_beta   90.00
_cell.angle_gamma   90.00
#
_symmetry.space_group_name_H-M   'P 1'
#
loop_
_entity.id
_entity.type
_entity.pdbx_description
1 polymer ?
#
loop_
_entity_poly.entity_id
_entity_poly.type
_entity_poly.pdbx_seq_one_letter_code
_entity_poly.pdbx_strand_id
1 'polypeptide(L)'
;MLKQITGCKMIIAETLLLRSALWTESDALATHGGHREQANRWADQEAKERELSDLETGFPQFIGFNPAQGGASPTPKIHLDYSPAGARMHIRDYHPRLRAATAEIIHAEDALLAGGKSLPEYYRESSGPRWALFSIWRPLKTVRRDPLALGDRHTFGAADYVPVKVKTPCLGQPGVMETRAVEAYVARYSKGHKWFWIDEQRPEEVLVIGLFDSHAEREGGKTAGGTLHSSVDLLGTEGEEARESLELRCICIWD
;
A
#
# COMPACT_ATOMS: atom_id res chain seq x y z
N MET A 1 -9.80 15.05 7.86
CA MET A 1 -9.71 14.88 6.39
C MET A 1 -10.41 13.62 5.89
N LEU A 2 -9.87 12.40 6.04
CA LEU A 2 -10.49 11.18 5.44
C LEU A 2 -11.98 11.02 5.79
N LYS A 3 -12.37 11.11 7.07
CA LYS A 3 -13.80 11.07 7.46
C LYS A 3 -14.66 12.12 6.75
N GLN A 4 -14.12 13.31 6.52
CA GLN A 4 -14.84 14.40 5.85
C GLN A 4 -15.01 14.16 4.36
N ILE A 5 -13.99 13.63 3.68
CA ILE A 5 -14.03 13.41 2.23
C ILE A 5 -14.74 12.11 1.84
N THR A 6 -14.68 11.08 2.69
CA THR A 6 -15.22 9.74 2.38
C THR A 6 -16.52 9.44 3.12
N GLY A 7 -16.80 10.11 4.23
CA GLY A 7 -17.93 9.82 5.11
C GLY A 7 -17.73 8.59 6.00
N CYS A 8 -16.54 7.97 6.03
CA CYS A 8 -16.27 6.83 6.90
C CYS A 8 -16.36 7.22 8.39
N LYS A 9 -16.76 6.26 9.23
CA LYS A 9 -16.92 6.47 10.67
C LYS A 9 -15.65 6.11 11.45
N MET A 10 -14.95 5.07 11.01
CA MET A 10 -13.71 4.58 11.62
C MET A 10 -12.57 4.64 10.60
N ILE A 11 -11.39 5.01 11.10
CA ILE A 11 -10.13 4.98 10.36
C ILE A 11 -9.12 4.22 11.20
N ILE A 12 -8.48 3.24 10.58
CA ILE A 12 -7.34 2.52 11.15
C ILE A 12 -6.12 2.95 10.35
N ALA A 13 -5.22 3.71 10.96
CA ALA A 13 -3.90 3.97 10.40
C ALA A 13 -3.03 2.72 10.59
N GLU A 14 -2.50 2.16 9.51
CA GLU A 14 -1.71 0.92 9.58
C GLU A 14 -0.21 1.16 9.42
N THR A 15 0.17 2.10 8.56
CA THR A 15 1.57 2.35 8.22
C THR A 15 1.77 3.82 7.91
N LEU A 16 2.79 4.41 8.51
CA LEU A 16 3.34 5.70 8.13
C LEU A 16 4.73 5.48 7.52
N LEU A 17 4.95 5.99 6.31
CA LEU A 17 6.20 5.89 5.60
C LEU A 17 6.79 7.28 5.39
N LEU A 18 8.06 7.44 5.74
CA LEU A 18 8.86 8.58 5.31
C LEU A 18 9.51 8.23 3.97
N ARG A 19 9.13 8.96 2.93
CA ARG A 19 9.72 8.84 1.60
C ARG A 19 10.69 9.99 1.41
N SER A 20 11.99 9.73 1.40
CA SER A 20 13.03 10.77 1.34
C SER A 20 14.34 10.31 0.71
N ALA A 21 14.32 9.22 -0.05
CA ALA A 21 15.48 8.66 -0.72
C ALA A 21 15.27 8.55 -2.23
N LEU A 22 16.37 8.61 -2.98
CA LEU A 22 16.38 8.27 -4.39
C LEU A 22 16.08 6.79 -4.59
N TRP A 23 15.41 6.47 -5.68
CA TRP A 23 15.12 5.08 -5.99
C TRP A 23 16.40 4.26 -6.23
N THR A 24 16.37 3.04 -5.72
CA THR A 24 17.39 2.00 -5.92
C THR A 24 16.66 0.68 -6.10
N GLU A 25 17.28 -0.30 -6.77
CA GLU A 25 16.69 -1.63 -6.93
C GLU A 25 16.40 -2.33 -5.60
N SER A 26 17.09 -1.98 -4.52
CA SER A 26 16.77 -2.40 -3.16
C SER A 26 15.63 -1.56 -2.55
N ASP A 27 14.46 -2.17 -2.37
CA ASP A 27 13.29 -1.52 -1.77
C ASP A 27 13.37 -1.54 -0.23
N ALA A 28 13.34 -0.35 0.40
CA ALA A 28 13.33 -0.21 1.84
C ALA A 28 12.14 -0.94 2.49
N LEU A 29 10.99 -1.02 1.81
CA LEU A 29 9.80 -1.73 2.27
C LEU A 29 10.02 -3.25 2.32
N ALA A 30 10.78 -3.79 1.36
CA ALA A 30 11.15 -5.19 1.32
C ALA A 30 12.18 -5.55 2.40
N THR A 31 13.01 -4.59 2.83
CA THR A 31 14.06 -4.80 3.85
C THR A 31 13.68 -4.37 5.27
N HIS A 32 12.51 -3.77 5.46
CA HIS A 32 12.04 -3.28 6.76
C HIS A 32 11.81 -4.43 7.74
N GLY A 33 12.04 -4.21 9.05
CA GLY A 33 11.89 -5.25 10.08
C GLY A 33 12.91 -6.40 9.99
N GLY A 34 14.02 -6.23 9.25
CA GLY A 34 15.06 -7.26 9.14
C GLY A 34 14.77 -8.38 8.15
N HIS A 35 13.65 -8.31 7.42
CA HIS A 35 13.32 -9.27 6.37
C HIS A 35 14.22 -9.00 5.14
N ARG A 36 15.40 -9.61 5.05
CA ARG A 36 16.26 -9.58 3.85
C ARG A 36 16.22 -10.92 3.12
N GLU A 37 16.51 -10.91 1.81
CA GLU A 37 16.78 -12.17 1.10
C GLU A 37 17.91 -12.93 1.81
N GLN A 38 17.75 -14.25 1.95
CA GLN A 38 18.80 -15.18 2.40
C GLN A 38 19.97 -15.14 1.42
N ALA A 39 20.81 -14.12 1.50
CA ALA A 39 22.02 -14.02 0.68
C ALA A 39 23.30 -13.99 1.54
N ASN A 40 23.23 -13.80 2.86
CA ASN A 40 24.45 -13.85 3.67
C ASN A 40 24.22 -14.22 5.14
N ARG A 41 24.48 -15.49 5.49
CA ARG A 41 24.39 -16.04 6.86
C ARG A 41 25.33 -15.34 7.87
N TRP A 42 26.33 -14.60 7.41
CA TRP A 42 27.24 -13.84 8.27
C TRP A 42 26.71 -12.46 8.66
N ALA A 43 25.87 -11.81 7.82
CA ALA A 43 25.21 -10.55 8.16
C ALA A 43 23.97 -10.77 9.06
N ASP A 44 23.41 -11.98 9.03
CA ASP A 44 22.30 -12.42 9.90
C ASP A 44 22.68 -12.48 11.39
N GLN A 45 23.98 -12.55 11.73
CA GLN A 45 24.45 -12.54 13.11
C GLN A 45 24.45 -11.12 13.71
N GLU A 46 24.84 -10.09 12.96
CA GLU A 46 24.76 -8.69 13.42
C GLU A 46 23.32 -8.14 13.39
N ALA A 47 22.48 -8.59 12.45
CA ALA A 47 21.07 -8.21 12.40
C ALA A 47 20.25 -8.77 13.58
N LYS A 48 20.65 -9.94 14.11
CA LYS A 48 20.02 -10.57 15.29
C LYS A 48 20.22 -9.80 16.60
N GLU A 49 21.17 -8.87 16.66
CA GLU A 49 21.50 -8.10 17.87
C GLU A 49 20.86 -6.70 17.91
N ARG A 50 20.20 -6.25 16.84
CA ARG A 50 19.43 -4.99 16.88
C ARG A 50 18.04 -5.24 17.45
N GLU A 51 17.79 -4.77 18.67
CA GLU A 51 16.42 -4.54 19.15
C GLU A 51 15.71 -3.60 18.17
N LEU A 52 14.85 -4.17 17.31
CA LEU A 52 13.94 -3.38 16.50
C LEU A 52 13.06 -2.57 17.44
N SER A 53 12.97 -1.26 17.23
CA SER A 53 12.22 -0.38 18.11
C SER A 53 10.71 -0.68 18.08
N ASP A 54 9.98 -0.26 19.12
CA ASP A 54 8.50 -0.30 19.13
C ASP A 54 7.88 0.43 17.93
N LEU A 55 8.59 1.39 17.33
CA LEU A 55 8.16 2.10 16.12
C LEU A 55 8.24 1.20 14.86
N GLU A 56 9.18 0.28 14.81
CA GLU A 56 9.43 -0.64 13.68
C GLU A 56 8.65 -1.96 13.82
N THR A 57 8.16 -2.28 15.01
CA THR A 57 7.43 -3.54 15.28
C THR A 57 6.01 -3.32 15.78
N GLY A 58 5.66 -2.10 16.19
CA GLY A 58 4.36 -1.72 16.72
C GLY A 58 3.27 -1.50 15.68
N PHE A 59 2.20 -0.80 16.08
CA PHE A 59 1.07 -0.51 15.21
C PHE A 59 0.45 0.84 15.59
N PRO A 60 0.38 1.82 14.66
CA PRO A 60 0.83 1.75 13.26
C PRO A 60 2.35 1.55 13.10
N GLN A 61 2.74 1.02 11.96
CA GLN A 61 4.13 0.75 11.57
C GLN A 61 4.81 2.01 11.04
N PHE A 62 6.03 2.31 11.46
CA PHE A 62 6.81 3.47 11.00
C PHE A 62 7.97 3.01 10.12
N ILE A 63 7.85 3.22 8.81
CA ILE A 63 8.84 2.80 7.82
C ILE A 63 9.66 4.00 7.36
N GLY A 64 10.98 3.85 7.28
CA GLY A 64 11.90 4.90 6.80
C GLY A 64 12.26 5.97 7.83
N PHE A 65 11.86 5.79 9.09
CA PHE A 65 12.19 6.72 10.19
C PHE A 65 13.48 6.36 10.94
N ASN A 66 14.05 5.19 10.66
CA ASN A 66 15.30 4.76 11.28
C ASN A 66 16.49 5.45 10.57
N PRO A 67 17.32 6.23 11.29
CA PRO A 67 18.48 6.90 10.71
C PRO A 67 19.47 5.94 10.03
N ALA A 68 19.51 4.67 10.44
CA ALA A 68 20.39 3.65 9.86
C ALA A 68 19.88 3.06 8.54
N GLN A 69 18.58 3.10 8.28
CA GLN A 69 17.97 2.64 7.02
C GLN A 69 17.69 3.79 6.05
N GLY A 70 17.60 5.03 6.56
CA GLY A 70 17.19 6.19 5.79
C GLY A 70 15.69 6.17 5.45
N GLY A 71 15.21 7.20 4.74
CA GLY A 71 13.85 7.21 4.22
C GLY A 71 13.66 6.19 3.09
N ALA A 72 12.44 5.71 2.92
CA ALA A 72 12.10 4.85 1.78
C ALA A 72 12.14 5.65 0.47
N SER A 73 12.50 5.02 -0.64
CA SER A 73 12.36 5.66 -1.94
C SER A 73 10.93 5.53 -2.46
N PRO A 74 10.37 6.52 -3.17
CA PRO A 74 9.13 6.33 -3.89
C PRO A 74 9.37 5.38 -5.08
N THR A 75 8.40 4.53 -5.41
CA THR A 75 8.61 3.46 -6.40
C THR A 75 8.23 3.92 -7.83
N PRO A 76 9.15 3.80 -8.81
CA PRO A 76 8.90 4.17 -10.20
C PRO A 76 8.22 3.06 -11.01
N LYS A 77 8.02 1.89 -10.40
CA LYS A 77 7.24 0.82 -11.01
C LYS A 77 5.76 1.19 -11.00
N ILE A 78 5.11 1.15 -12.16
CA ILE A 78 3.65 1.28 -12.23
C ILE A 78 2.99 0.11 -11.49
N HIS A 79 2.19 0.42 -10.48
CA HIS A 79 1.55 -0.59 -9.66
C HIS A 79 0.21 -0.13 -9.07
N LEU A 80 -0.56 -1.11 -8.63
CA LEU A 80 -1.65 -0.97 -7.67
C LEU A 80 -1.35 -1.99 -6.57
N ASP A 81 -1.17 -1.50 -5.34
CA ASP A 81 -0.67 -2.29 -4.20
C ASP A 81 -1.47 -3.55 -3.92
N TYR A 82 -2.77 -3.54 -4.21
CA TYR A 82 -3.65 -4.63 -3.90
C TYR A 82 -4.57 -4.96 -5.07
N SER A 83 -4.58 -6.25 -5.44
CA SER A 83 -5.79 -6.85 -6.01
C SER A 83 -6.87 -6.98 -4.92
N PRO A 84 -8.14 -7.29 -5.28
CA PRO A 84 -9.16 -7.59 -4.27
C PRO A 84 -8.76 -8.73 -3.34
N ALA A 85 -8.18 -9.81 -3.88
CA ALA A 85 -7.65 -10.91 -3.08
C ALA A 85 -6.48 -10.46 -2.20
N GLY A 86 -5.59 -9.61 -2.72
CA GLY A 86 -4.48 -9.03 -1.98
C GLY A 86 -4.92 -8.14 -0.82
N ALA A 87 -5.94 -7.30 -1.02
CA ALA A 87 -6.52 -6.45 0.02
C ALA A 87 -7.14 -7.28 1.15
N ARG A 88 -7.91 -8.32 0.79
CA ARG A 88 -8.54 -9.23 1.75
C ARG A 88 -7.53 -10.08 2.50
N MET A 89 -6.43 -10.47 1.84
CA MET A 89 -5.30 -11.10 2.51
C MET A 89 -4.62 -10.11 3.46
N HIS A 90 -4.39 -8.86 3.04
CA HIS A 90 -3.72 -7.85 3.86
C HIS A 90 -4.37 -7.65 5.23
N ILE A 91 -5.70 -7.49 5.30
CA ILE A 91 -6.41 -7.30 6.58
C ILE A 91 -6.34 -8.50 7.53
N ARG A 92 -6.22 -9.72 7.00
CA ARG A 92 -6.16 -10.95 7.81
C ARG A 92 -4.81 -11.10 8.50
N ASP A 93 -3.79 -10.56 7.89
CA ASP A 93 -2.52 -11.24 7.91
C ASP A 93 -1.39 -10.24 8.20
N TYR A 94 -1.47 -9.01 7.69
CA TYR A 94 -0.44 -7.96 7.81
C TYR A 94 0.07 -7.74 9.24
N HIS A 95 -0.86 -7.57 10.19
CA HIS A 95 -0.55 -7.31 11.59
C HIS A 95 -1.70 -7.80 12.51
N PRO A 96 -1.43 -8.44 13.66
CA PRO A 96 -2.48 -8.97 14.55
C PRO A 96 -3.52 -7.92 15.00
N ARG A 97 -3.08 -6.70 15.31
CA ARG A 97 -3.98 -5.59 15.65
C ARG A 97 -4.86 -5.15 14.48
N LEU A 98 -4.37 -5.22 13.25
CA LEU A 98 -5.19 -4.92 12.06
C LEU A 98 -6.27 -5.99 11.89
N ARG A 99 -5.89 -7.27 12.00
CA ARG A 99 -6.81 -8.40 11.96
C ARG A 99 -7.90 -8.28 13.02
N ALA A 100 -7.52 -7.95 14.27
CA ALA A 100 -8.47 -7.75 15.35
C ALA A 100 -9.41 -6.57 15.08
N ALA A 101 -8.89 -5.44 14.59
CA ALA A 101 -9.68 -4.25 14.28
C ALA A 101 -10.61 -4.44 13.07
N THR A 102 -10.35 -5.45 12.22
CA THR A 102 -11.15 -5.79 11.03
C THR A 102 -11.90 -7.13 11.19
N ALA A 103 -12.05 -7.63 12.42
CA ALA A 103 -12.62 -8.95 12.68
C ALA A 103 -14.04 -9.12 12.13
N GLU A 104 -14.89 -8.09 12.21
CA GLU A 104 -16.26 -8.14 11.68
C GLU A 104 -16.30 -8.28 10.15
N ILE A 105 -15.39 -7.59 9.45
CA ILE A 105 -15.18 -7.74 8.00
C ILE A 105 -14.81 -9.19 7.69
N ILE A 106 -13.79 -9.70 8.38
CA ILE A 106 -13.26 -11.05 8.15
C ILE A 106 -14.34 -12.10 8.43
N HIS A 107 -15.10 -11.98 9.52
CA HIS A 107 -16.18 -12.90 9.85
C HIS A 107 -17.28 -12.93 8.78
N ALA A 108 -17.68 -11.77 8.25
CA ALA A 108 -18.67 -11.70 7.19
C ALA A 108 -18.17 -12.34 5.89
N GLU A 109 -16.92 -12.07 5.52
CA GLU A 109 -16.27 -12.70 4.36
C GLU A 109 -16.21 -14.23 4.50
N ASP A 110 -15.74 -14.71 5.65
CA ASP A 110 -15.56 -16.14 5.90
C ASP A 110 -16.92 -16.88 5.93
N ALA A 111 -17.97 -16.25 6.44
CA ALA A 111 -19.33 -16.79 6.40
C ALA A 111 -19.87 -16.94 4.97
N LEU A 112 -19.61 -15.96 4.09
CA LEU A 112 -19.97 -16.06 2.67
C LEU A 112 -19.22 -17.19 1.98
N LEU A 113 -17.90 -17.26 2.19
CA LEU A 113 -17.05 -18.27 1.59
C LEU A 113 -17.42 -19.69 2.06
N ALA A 114 -17.71 -19.88 3.34
CA ALA A 114 -18.19 -21.16 3.88
C ALA A 114 -19.54 -21.59 3.27
N GLY A 115 -20.38 -20.63 2.89
CA GLY A 115 -21.62 -20.87 2.14
C GLY A 115 -21.44 -21.02 0.63
N GLY A 116 -20.21 -21.04 0.11
CA GLY A 116 -19.91 -21.15 -1.32
C GLY A 116 -20.21 -19.89 -2.14
N LYS A 117 -20.38 -18.73 -1.48
CA LYS A 117 -20.67 -17.44 -2.13
C LYS A 117 -19.39 -16.69 -2.46
N SER A 118 -19.29 -16.15 -3.67
CA SER A 118 -18.14 -15.34 -4.08
C SER A 118 -18.20 -13.96 -3.39
N LEU A 119 -17.06 -13.47 -2.91
CA LEU A 119 -17.00 -12.14 -2.28
C LEU A 119 -17.29 -10.98 -3.26
N PRO A 120 -16.81 -11.00 -4.53
CA PRO A 120 -17.11 -9.94 -5.49
C PRO A 120 -18.60 -9.73 -5.77
N GLU A 121 -19.39 -10.80 -5.70
CA GLU A 121 -20.82 -10.78 -5.98
C GLU A 121 -21.65 -10.52 -4.71
N TYR A 122 -21.30 -11.17 -3.60
CA TYR A 122 -22.17 -11.22 -2.42
C TYR A 122 -21.74 -10.32 -1.26
N TYR A 123 -20.50 -9.81 -1.21
CA TYR A 123 -20.03 -9.06 -0.03
C TYR A 123 -20.82 -7.77 0.21
N ARG A 124 -21.09 -6.99 -0.85
CA ARG A 124 -21.81 -5.71 -0.75
C ARG A 124 -23.23 -5.86 -0.16
N GLU A 125 -23.85 -7.01 -0.34
CA GLU A 125 -25.21 -7.32 0.13
C GLU A 125 -25.20 -8.10 1.45
N SER A 126 -24.03 -8.38 2.00
CA SER A 126 -23.87 -9.09 3.26
C SER A 126 -24.03 -8.15 4.46
N SER A 127 -23.98 -8.72 5.66
CA SER A 127 -23.90 -7.97 6.91
C SER A 127 -22.50 -7.44 7.22
N GLY A 128 -21.51 -7.67 6.35
CA GLY A 128 -20.14 -7.21 6.54
C GLY A 128 -20.02 -5.70 6.27
N PRO A 129 -19.24 -4.96 7.07
CA PRO A 129 -19.21 -3.53 6.92
C PRO A 129 -18.46 -3.11 5.66
N ARG A 130 -18.90 -2.00 5.05
CA ARG A 130 -18.13 -1.41 3.94
C ARG A 130 -16.77 -0.96 4.45
N TRP A 131 -15.73 -1.40 3.76
CA TRP A 131 -14.35 -0.98 4.01
C TRP A 131 -13.59 -0.66 2.74
N ALA A 132 -12.56 0.17 2.88
CA ALA A 132 -11.70 0.62 1.79
C ALA A 132 -10.27 0.90 2.28
N LEU A 133 -9.28 0.69 1.42
CA LEU A 133 -7.87 1.03 1.63
C LEU A 133 -7.53 2.33 0.89
N PHE A 134 -6.87 3.25 1.58
CA PHE A 134 -6.35 4.50 1.02
C PHE A 134 -4.87 4.68 1.34
N SER A 135 -4.14 5.31 0.41
CA SER A 135 -2.81 5.85 0.64
C SER A 135 -2.87 7.38 0.56
N ILE A 136 -2.47 8.07 1.63
CA ILE A 136 -2.45 9.53 1.73
C ILE A 136 -1.03 10.02 1.59
N TRP A 137 -0.77 10.90 0.63
CA TRP A 137 0.55 11.44 0.37
C TRP A 137 0.60 12.94 0.60
N ARG A 138 1.43 13.35 1.55
CA ARG A 138 1.69 14.76 1.86
C ARG A 138 3.18 15.06 1.64
N PRO A 139 3.54 15.94 0.69
CA PRO A 139 4.90 16.43 0.58
C PRO A 139 5.33 17.20 1.84
N LEU A 140 6.62 17.12 2.18
CA LEU A 140 7.25 17.93 3.22
C LEU A 140 7.87 19.22 2.65
N LYS A 141 8.15 19.22 1.34
CA LYS A 141 8.61 20.37 0.54
C LYS A 141 8.03 20.28 -0.87
N THR A 142 8.20 21.35 -1.66
CA THR A 142 7.80 21.34 -3.07
C THR A 142 8.48 20.20 -3.83
N VAL A 143 7.69 19.40 -4.53
CA VAL A 143 8.16 18.23 -5.29
C VAL A 143 8.59 18.67 -6.68
N ARG A 144 9.89 18.64 -6.96
CA ARG A 144 10.46 18.98 -8.30
C ARG A 144 10.89 17.78 -9.12
N ARG A 145 11.03 16.62 -8.49
CA ARG A 145 11.29 15.32 -9.12
C ARG A 145 10.40 14.25 -8.53
N ASP A 146 10.31 13.15 -9.25
CA ASP A 146 9.59 11.95 -8.84
C ASP A 146 8.12 12.23 -8.42
N PRO A 147 7.33 13.01 -9.18
CA PRO A 147 5.93 13.25 -8.83
C PRO A 147 5.13 11.95 -8.88
N LEU A 148 4.04 11.88 -8.12
CA LEU A 148 3.10 10.76 -8.24
C LEU A 148 2.20 10.98 -9.43
N ALA A 149 2.40 10.16 -10.44
CA ALA A 149 1.45 10.00 -11.52
C ALA A 149 0.37 8.99 -11.12
N LEU A 150 -0.89 9.39 -11.30
CA LEU A 150 -2.08 8.56 -11.16
C LEU A 150 -2.66 8.26 -12.55
N GLY A 151 -2.98 7.00 -12.81
CA GLY A 151 -3.61 6.58 -14.04
C GLY A 151 -5.12 6.85 -14.03
N ASP A 152 -5.66 7.44 -15.09
CA ASP A 152 -7.10 7.55 -15.27
C ASP A 152 -7.69 6.16 -15.56
N ARG A 153 -8.38 5.60 -14.56
CA ARG A 153 -9.01 4.28 -14.60
C ARG A 153 -9.87 4.02 -15.84
N HIS A 154 -10.44 5.06 -16.46
CA HIS A 154 -11.28 4.92 -17.65
C HIS A 154 -10.50 4.57 -18.91
N THR A 155 -9.17 4.74 -18.87
CA THR A 155 -8.26 4.43 -19.97
C THR A 155 -7.55 3.08 -19.82
N PHE A 156 -7.73 2.39 -18.69
CA PHE A 156 -7.15 1.06 -18.44
C PHE A 156 -8.22 -0.03 -18.65
N GLY A 157 -7.95 -0.93 -19.58
CA GLY A 157 -8.75 -2.13 -19.79
C GLY A 157 -8.39 -3.24 -18.81
N ALA A 158 -9.26 -4.25 -18.68
CA ALA A 158 -9.02 -5.38 -17.78
C ALA A 158 -7.72 -6.15 -18.08
N ALA A 159 -7.29 -6.19 -19.35
CA ALA A 159 -6.06 -6.84 -19.80
C ALA A 159 -4.78 -6.04 -19.45
N ASP A 160 -4.93 -4.78 -19.05
CA ASP A 160 -3.80 -3.94 -18.66
C ASP A 160 -3.33 -4.27 -17.24
N TYR A 161 -4.17 -4.89 -16.43
CA TYR A 161 -3.85 -5.30 -15.06
C TYR A 161 -3.20 -6.69 -15.06
N VAL A 162 -1.89 -6.73 -14.81
CA VAL A 162 -1.11 -7.96 -14.74
C VAL A 162 -0.90 -8.33 -13.27
N PRO A 163 -1.46 -9.46 -12.78
CA PRO A 163 -1.29 -9.86 -11.39
C PRO A 163 0.17 -10.24 -11.12
N VAL A 164 0.69 -9.79 -9.99
CA VAL A 164 2.01 -10.14 -9.48
C VAL A 164 1.92 -10.46 -7.99
N LYS A 165 2.82 -11.31 -7.51
CA LYS A 165 2.95 -11.62 -6.08
C LYS A 165 4.07 -10.77 -5.50
N VAL A 166 3.73 -9.84 -4.62
CA VAL A 166 4.69 -9.02 -3.87
C VAL A 166 4.89 -9.67 -2.51
N LYS A 167 6.14 -9.86 -2.10
CA LYS A 167 6.45 -10.34 -0.75
C LYS A 167 6.25 -9.20 0.25
N THR A 168 5.40 -9.40 1.22
CA THR A 168 5.08 -8.43 2.28
C THR A 168 5.36 -9.08 3.64
N PRO A 169 5.98 -8.37 4.59
CA PRO A 169 6.30 -8.93 5.90
C PRO A 169 5.06 -9.25 6.74
N CYS A 170 5.23 -10.19 7.67
CA CYS A 170 4.29 -10.47 8.76
C CYS A 170 4.73 -9.73 10.02
N LEU A 171 4.17 -8.54 10.26
CA LEU A 171 4.64 -7.65 11.32
C LEU A 171 3.85 -7.84 12.63
N GLY A 172 4.41 -7.31 13.73
CA GLY A 172 3.73 -7.30 15.03
C GLY A 172 3.73 -8.62 15.80
N GLN A 173 4.58 -9.57 15.40
CA GLN A 173 4.72 -10.86 16.07
C GLN A 173 6.19 -11.06 16.46
N PRO A 174 6.53 -11.01 17.76
CA PRO A 174 7.90 -11.20 18.21
C PRO A 174 8.50 -12.52 17.70
N GLY A 175 9.67 -12.44 17.04
CA GLY A 175 10.39 -13.60 16.52
C GLY A 175 9.88 -14.16 15.18
N VAL A 176 8.84 -13.57 14.57
CA VAL A 176 8.36 -13.98 13.24
C VAL A 176 9.03 -13.11 12.18
N MET A 177 9.85 -13.73 11.32
CA MET A 177 10.53 -13.07 10.19
C MET A 177 10.02 -13.57 8.83
N GLU A 178 8.80 -14.09 8.79
CA GLU A 178 8.19 -14.59 7.57
C GLU A 178 7.70 -13.46 6.66
N THR A 179 7.74 -13.71 5.35
CA THR A 179 7.08 -12.87 4.35
C THR A 179 6.02 -13.69 3.65
N ARG A 180 4.95 -13.03 3.20
CA ARG A 180 3.88 -13.67 2.43
C ARG A 180 3.72 -13.01 1.08
N ALA A 181 3.22 -13.78 0.12
CA ALA A 181 2.83 -13.25 -1.17
C ALA A 181 1.46 -12.55 -1.08
N VAL A 182 1.43 -11.24 -1.28
CA VAL A 182 0.21 -10.46 -1.50
C VAL A 182 0.07 -10.22 -3.00
N GLU A 183 -1.11 -10.49 -3.56
CA GLU A 183 -1.36 -10.22 -4.98
C GLU A 183 -1.61 -8.72 -5.20
N ALA A 184 -0.77 -8.11 -6.03
CA ALA A 184 -0.86 -6.74 -6.51
C ALA A 184 -1.03 -6.73 -8.03
N TYR A 185 -1.24 -5.56 -8.62
CA TYR A 185 -1.19 -5.39 -10.08
C TYR A 185 -0.01 -4.54 -10.51
N VAL A 186 0.59 -4.90 -11.64
CA VAL A 186 1.40 -4.00 -12.47
C VAL A 186 0.66 -3.74 -13.78
N ALA A 187 1.07 -2.70 -14.51
CA ALA A 187 0.42 -2.35 -15.77
C ALA A 187 1.16 -2.93 -16.99
N ARG A 188 0.39 -3.45 -17.95
CA ARG A 188 0.83 -3.61 -19.34
C ARG A 188 0.78 -2.25 -20.03
N TYR A 189 1.78 -1.91 -20.82
CA TYR A 189 1.78 -0.66 -21.58
C TYR A 189 0.65 -0.59 -22.62
N SER A 190 0.01 0.58 -22.72
CA SER A 190 -0.86 0.96 -23.83
C SER A 190 -0.70 2.44 -24.18
N LYS A 191 -0.74 2.78 -25.47
CA LYS A 191 -0.72 4.18 -25.96
C LYS A 191 -1.94 4.98 -25.51
N GLY A 192 -3.03 4.31 -25.13
CA GLY A 192 -4.27 4.98 -24.70
C GLY A 192 -4.28 5.40 -23.23
N HIS A 193 -3.31 4.96 -22.43
CA HIS A 193 -3.25 5.28 -20.99
C HIS A 193 -3.02 6.77 -20.77
N LYS A 194 -3.88 7.36 -19.94
CA LYS A 194 -3.73 8.75 -19.50
C LYS A 194 -3.23 8.78 -18.07
N TRP A 195 -2.21 9.60 -17.85
CA TRP A 195 -1.55 9.79 -16.57
C TRP A 195 -1.61 11.25 -16.16
N PHE A 196 -1.82 11.49 -14.89
CA PHE A 196 -1.95 12.83 -14.32
C PHE A 196 -1.11 12.94 -13.06
N TRP A 197 -0.43 14.07 -12.88
CA TRP A 197 0.29 14.40 -11.66
C TRP A 197 0.10 15.89 -11.34
N ILE A 198 0.45 16.28 -10.13
CA ILE A 198 0.51 17.69 -9.75
C ILE A 198 1.95 18.17 -10.01
N ASP A 199 2.08 19.12 -10.93
CA ASP A 199 3.35 19.78 -11.20
C ASP A 199 3.75 20.66 -10.02
N GLU A 200 5.02 20.61 -9.61
CA GLU A 200 5.54 21.31 -8.43
C GLU A 200 4.67 21.16 -7.16
N GLN A 201 4.18 19.94 -6.89
CA GLN A 201 3.27 19.64 -5.77
C GLN A 201 3.78 20.22 -4.45
N ARG A 202 2.99 21.07 -3.80
CA ARG A 202 3.36 21.75 -2.54
C ARG A 202 2.86 20.98 -1.29
N PRO A 203 3.41 21.25 -0.09
CA PRO A 203 3.04 20.55 1.15
C PRO A 203 1.55 20.61 1.56
N GLU A 204 0.81 21.55 1.01
CA GLU A 204 -0.62 21.78 1.25
C GLU A 204 -1.50 20.96 0.31
N GLU A 205 -0.93 20.46 -0.80
CA GLU A 205 -1.59 19.69 -1.83
C GLU A 205 -1.50 18.19 -1.50
N VAL A 206 -2.38 17.74 -0.63
CA VAL A 206 -2.41 16.34 -0.18
C VAL A 206 -3.15 15.46 -1.18
N LEU A 207 -2.49 14.40 -1.65
CA LEU A 207 -3.12 13.38 -2.49
C LEU A 207 -3.74 12.29 -1.63
N VAL A 208 -4.94 11.85 -1.99
CA VAL A 208 -5.59 10.66 -1.41
C VAL A 208 -5.85 9.68 -2.54
N ILE A 209 -5.19 8.53 -2.48
CA ILE A 209 -5.21 7.50 -3.51
C ILE A 209 -6.04 6.33 -3.01
N GLY A 210 -7.09 5.96 -3.75
CA GLY A 210 -7.84 4.74 -3.50
C GLY A 210 -7.04 3.51 -3.92
N LEU A 211 -6.91 2.54 -3.03
CA LEU A 211 -6.20 1.29 -3.28
C LEU A 211 -7.17 0.11 -3.39
N PHE A 212 -8.28 0.14 -2.65
CA PHE A 212 -9.35 -0.86 -2.69
C PHE A 212 -10.60 -0.29 -2.02
N ASP A 213 -11.79 -0.68 -2.48
CA ASP A 213 -13.08 -0.42 -1.86
C ASP A 213 -13.98 -1.64 -2.08
N SER A 214 -14.36 -2.29 -0.99
CA SER A 214 -15.25 -3.46 -1.00
C SER A 214 -16.58 -3.21 -1.71
N HIS A 215 -17.08 -1.96 -1.71
CA HIS A 215 -18.28 -1.58 -2.44
C HIS A 215 -18.02 -1.22 -3.91
N ALA A 216 -16.78 -1.18 -4.39
CA ALA A 216 -16.46 -1.02 -5.80
C ALA A 216 -16.12 -2.37 -6.47
N GLU A 217 -16.00 -3.44 -5.69
CA GLU A 217 -15.82 -4.79 -6.20
C GLU A 217 -17.06 -5.29 -6.96
N ARG A 218 -16.80 -6.11 -7.98
CA ARG A 218 -17.80 -6.70 -8.87
C ARG A 218 -17.18 -7.90 -9.55
N GLU A 219 -18.01 -8.87 -9.89
CA GLU A 219 -17.60 -10.04 -10.67
C GLU A 219 -16.89 -9.61 -11.98
N GLY A 220 -15.74 -10.22 -12.27
CA GLY A 220 -14.88 -9.86 -13.41
C GLY A 220 -14.17 -8.49 -13.31
N GLY A 221 -14.42 -7.70 -12.27
CA GLY A 221 -13.71 -6.45 -11.99
C GLY A 221 -12.26 -6.70 -11.54
N LYS A 222 -11.36 -5.76 -11.85
CA LYS A 222 -9.93 -5.88 -11.49
C LYS A 222 -9.56 -5.09 -10.24
N THR A 223 -9.87 -3.81 -10.18
CA THR A 223 -9.25 -2.93 -9.17
C THR A 223 -10.07 -2.70 -7.90
N ALA A 224 -11.38 -2.99 -7.95
CA ALA A 224 -12.32 -2.64 -6.88
C ALA A 224 -12.09 -1.20 -6.34
N GLY A 225 -12.01 -0.20 -7.23
CA GLY A 225 -11.80 1.20 -6.83
C GLY A 225 -10.33 1.61 -6.66
N GLY A 226 -9.39 0.68 -6.75
CA GLY A 226 -7.96 0.94 -6.77
C GLY A 226 -7.49 1.70 -8.02
N THR A 227 -6.46 2.53 -7.86
CA THR A 227 -5.85 3.35 -8.92
C THR A 227 -4.39 2.97 -9.13
N LEU A 228 -4.03 2.66 -10.38
CA LEU A 228 -2.62 2.46 -10.76
C LEU A 228 -1.87 3.78 -10.59
N HIS A 229 -0.70 3.71 -9.97
CA HIS A 229 0.13 4.87 -9.70
C HIS A 229 1.62 4.53 -9.82
N SER A 230 2.43 5.58 -9.97
CA SER A 230 3.88 5.48 -10.02
C SER A 230 4.53 6.79 -9.61
N SER A 231 5.74 6.71 -9.08
CA SER A 231 6.64 7.85 -8.93
C SER A 231 7.43 8.02 -10.22
N VAL A 232 7.03 8.93 -11.11
CA VAL A 232 7.58 8.96 -12.47
C VAL A 232 8.86 9.79 -12.57
N ASP A 233 9.80 9.31 -13.38
CA ASP A 233 10.96 10.11 -13.77
C ASP A 233 10.51 11.17 -14.80
N LEU A 234 10.79 12.43 -14.51
CA LEU A 234 10.60 13.53 -15.47
C LEU A 234 11.94 13.91 -16.08
N LEU A 235 12.00 13.90 -17.42
CA LEU A 235 13.20 14.30 -18.14
C LEU A 235 13.60 15.73 -17.78
N GLY A 236 14.85 15.92 -17.37
CA GLY A 236 15.41 17.21 -16.98
C GLY A 236 15.30 17.52 -15.49
N THR A 237 14.66 16.67 -14.68
CA THR A 237 14.58 16.85 -13.21
C THR A 237 15.55 15.94 -12.45
N GLU A 238 16.47 15.26 -13.13
CA GLU A 238 17.34 14.25 -12.52
C GLU A 238 18.29 14.85 -11.46
N GLY A 239 18.67 16.12 -11.65
CA GLY A 239 19.52 16.89 -10.73
C GLY A 239 18.78 17.56 -9.57
N GLU A 240 17.44 17.49 -9.54
CA GLU A 240 16.65 18.06 -8.45
C GLU A 240 16.76 17.21 -7.17
N GLU A 241 16.41 17.81 -6.03
CA GLU A 241 16.44 17.13 -4.74
C GLU A 241 15.38 16.03 -4.62
N ALA A 242 15.74 14.90 -4.02
CA ALA A 242 14.82 13.78 -3.81
C ALA A 242 13.49 14.25 -3.22
N ARG A 243 12.40 13.63 -3.67
CA ARG A 243 11.08 13.87 -3.09
C ARG A 243 11.09 13.54 -1.61
N GLU A 244 10.57 14.48 -0.82
CA GLU A 244 10.32 14.27 0.60
C GLU A 244 8.82 14.31 0.88
N SER A 245 8.26 13.19 1.34
CA SER A 245 6.83 13.08 1.62
C SER A 245 6.54 12.07 2.71
N LEU A 246 5.42 12.27 3.40
CA LEU A 246 4.80 11.27 4.24
C LEU A 246 3.74 10.53 3.44
N GLU A 247 3.78 9.20 3.50
CA GLU A 247 2.71 8.31 3.02
C GLU A 247 2.04 7.67 4.24
N LEU A 248 0.73 7.90 4.42
CA LEU A 248 -0.06 7.23 5.44
C LEU A 248 -1.03 6.25 4.77
N ARG A 249 -0.88 4.96 5.05
CA ARG A 249 -1.83 3.92 4.63
C ARG A 249 -2.88 3.72 5.69
N CYS A 250 -4.13 3.67 5.27
CA CYS A 250 -5.28 3.56 6.17
C CYS A 250 -6.36 2.64 5.63
N ILE A 251 -7.07 1.99 6.56
CA ILE A 251 -8.36 1.38 6.31
C ILE A 251 -9.45 2.34 6.78
N CYS A 252 -10.45 2.57 5.95
CA CYS A 252 -11.68 3.28 6.30
C CYS A 252 -12.84 2.27 6.42
N ILE A 253 -13.67 2.42 7.45
CA ILE A 253 -14.86 1.58 7.69
C ILE A 253 -16.07 2.50 7.93
N TRP A 254 -17.21 2.18 7.30
CA TRP A 254 -18.39 3.07 7.28
C TRP A 254 -19.50 2.75 8.27
N ASP A 255 -19.48 1.58 8.90
CA ASP A 255 -20.53 1.17 9.83
C ASP A 255 -20.27 1.61 11.28
#